data_AF-A0AAD8FB15-F1
#
_entry.id   AF-A0AAD8FB15-F1
#
_cell.length_a   1.000
_cell.length_b   1.000
_cell.length_c   1.000
_cell.angle_alpha   90.00
_cell.angle_beta   90.00
_cell.angle_gamma   90.00
#
_symmetry.space_group_name_H-M   'P 1'
#
loop_
_entity.id
_entity.type
_entity.pdbx_description
1 polymer ?
#
loop_
_entity_poly.entity_id
_entity_poly.type
_entity_poly.pdbx_seq_one_letter_code
_entity_poly.pdbx_strand_id
1 'polypeptide(L)'
;SLNYDIGDSRHWEYVFAGQDLHIHYTADEARHKKTVLALLGDSCPDELFLDLPMSWCLPLKISRDDYDRKYPTGKRSRRYKYTILEDFCRYLNPDGMVRKLYVYSNLACTDISYTICYFADRSDHLESRFFHQHTGKIIEKFSEGRDDFLLEHHYYAFRIESENSRLMIFTEGKRTDELYRREEDANYIRSYYKNRSDRKTFKESRFGPEGRILESPKILLPNPRPIEAIIETFERNPNVPANSDIAMVTFNLATDEIEIEYHVDDNSIFGSTRHFTKPPNWWDETQVLNWSPELHSSFEANYLTKPKSELELYEMLIGLMKMESKTRDMTRMVEKEIRHILKVRNREEEKLELVRTYVQADRDQALREVRLKLKAQGKAARYLSKQDILRDYLEPFMHRVGLDEITNKKQAVRETKIIENSQKMYHEQFTTLSSAEVQEYKSYLLQHMFIAHILEQRLVNLKEYAPFKYQELYDRMLKDKRLEPFLI
;
A
#
# COMPACT_ATOMS: atom_id res chain seq x y z
N SER A 1 20.90 63.24 -29.78
CA SER A 1 19.91 63.02 -28.70
C SER A 1 19.39 61.61 -28.85
N LEU A 2 19.52 60.75 -27.83
CA LEU A 2 18.93 59.42 -27.87
C LEU A 2 17.42 59.54 -27.66
N ASN A 3 16.64 59.10 -28.64
CA ASN A 3 15.18 59.12 -28.61
C ASN A 3 14.70 57.76 -28.07
N TYR A 4 13.96 57.75 -26.96
CA TYR A 4 13.48 56.54 -26.27
C TYR A 4 12.01 56.25 -26.58
N ASP A 5 11.60 56.46 -27.83
CA ASP A 5 10.24 56.12 -28.25
C ASP A 5 10.19 54.64 -28.66
N ILE A 6 9.69 53.81 -27.74
CA ILE A 6 9.56 52.36 -27.92
C ILE A 6 8.56 52.05 -29.05
N GLY A 7 7.67 52.97 -29.43
CA GLY A 7 6.72 52.75 -30.53
C GLY A 7 7.30 52.90 -31.94
N ASP A 8 8.52 53.42 -32.09
CA ASP A 8 9.12 53.67 -33.41
C ASP A 8 9.93 52.45 -33.91
N SER A 9 9.23 51.58 -34.63
CA SER A 9 9.78 50.36 -35.26
C SER A 9 10.95 50.60 -36.24
N ARG A 10 11.26 51.84 -36.62
CA ARG A 10 12.39 52.18 -37.51
C ARG A 10 13.75 52.11 -36.83
N HIS A 11 13.78 52.15 -35.50
CA HIS A 11 15.00 52.08 -34.68
C HIS A 11 15.18 50.72 -34.00
N TRP A 12 14.31 49.75 -34.32
CA TRP A 12 14.38 48.40 -33.75
C TRP A 12 15.37 47.57 -34.58
N GLU A 13 16.42 47.06 -33.95
CA GLU A 13 17.31 46.08 -34.58
C GLU A 13 16.74 44.66 -34.41
N TYR A 14 16.92 43.82 -35.43
CA TYR A 14 16.54 42.41 -35.39
C TYR A 14 17.53 41.64 -34.51
N VAL A 15 17.06 41.12 -33.37
CA VAL A 15 17.91 40.43 -32.37
C VAL A 15 18.27 38.98 -32.79
N PHE A 16 17.62 38.40 -33.81
CA PHE A 16 17.79 36.99 -34.14
C PHE A 16 17.95 36.71 -35.65
N ALA A 17 19.19 36.38 -36.02
CA ALA A 17 19.63 35.17 -36.73
C ALA A 17 20.90 35.45 -37.55
N GLY A 18 22.03 34.84 -37.15
CA GLY A 18 23.21 34.67 -38.00
C GLY A 18 24.45 35.50 -37.68
N GLN A 19 25.00 35.41 -36.45
CA GLN A 19 26.39 35.82 -36.20
C GLN A 19 27.19 34.73 -35.48
N ASP A 20 28.09 34.11 -36.25
CA ASP A 20 29.21 33.30 -35.80
C ASP A 20 30.12 34.09 -34.84
N LEU A 21 30.00 33.92 -33.51
CA LEU A 21 30.98 34.49 -32.57
C LEU A 21 31.28 33.57 -31.37
N HIS A 22 32.43 32.89 -31.48
CA HIS A 22 33.43 32.59 -30.44
C HIS A 22 32.95 32.18 -29.04
N ILE A 23 32.61 30.89 -28.90
CA ILE A 23 32.70 30.20 -27.61
C ILE A 23 34.14 29.64 -27.48
N HIS A 24 34.96 30.21 -26.60
CA HIS A 24 36.22 29.58 -26.21
C HIS A 24 35.93 28.39 -25.29
N TYR A 25 35.75 27.21 -25.86
CA TYR A 25 35.79 25.97 -25.09
C TYR A 25 37.20 25.71 -24.57
N THR A 26 37.31 25.20 -23.34
CA THR A 26 38.55 24.51 -22.95
C THR A 26 38.70 23.24 -23.79
N ALA A 27 39.93 22.79 -24.05
CA ALA A 27 40.20 21.64 -24.93
C ALA A 27 39.48 20.35 -24.48
N ASP A 28 39.21 20.22 -23.18
CA ASP A 28 38.52 19.08 -22.58
C ASP A 28 36.99 19.13 -22.76
N GLU A 29 36.38 20.32 -22.70
CA GLU A 29 34.94 20.51 -22.95
C GLU A 29 34.58 20.28 -24.42
N ALA A 30 35.46 20.70 -25.35
CA ALA A 30 35.30 20.44 -26.78
C ALA A 30 35.35 18.94 -27.11
N ARG A 31 36.23 18.17 -26.43
CA ARG A 31 36.30 16.70 -26.56
C ARG A 31 35.05 16.02 -26.00
N HIS A 32 34.55 16.48 -24.86
CA HIS A 32 33.37 15.90 -24.23
C HIS A 32 32.12 16.11 -25.11
N LYS A 33 31.92 17.33 -25.63
CA LYS A 33 30.79 17.65 -26.52
C LYS A 33 30.83 16.84 -27.81
N LYS A 34 32.01 16.66 -28.41
CA LYS A 34 32.20 15.85 -29.63
C LYS A 34 31.96 14.35 -29.41
N THR A 35 32.27 13.86 -28.21
CA THR A 35 32.04 12.46 -27.84
C THR A 35 30.56 12.19 -27.54
N VAL A 36 29.87 13.13 -26.90
CA VAL A 36 28.43 13.04 -26.62
C VAL A 36 27.61 13.14 -27.90
N LEU A 37 28.00 14.03 -28.84
CA LEU A 37 27.33 14.14 -30.14
C LEU A 37 27.52 12.90 -31.02
N ALA A 38 28.67 12.23 -30.94
CA ALA A 38 28.94 11.00 -31.70
C ALA A 38 28.20 9.76 -31.18
N LEU A 39 27.74 9.78 -29.91
CA LEU A 39 27.00 8.68 -29.29
C LEU A 39 25.48 8.78 -29.48
N LEU A 40 24.97 9.97 -29.81
CA LEU A 40 23.55 10.21 -30.05
C LEU A 40 23.34 10.28 -31.56
N GLY A 41 22.97 9.14 -32.14
CA GLY A 41 22.70 9.00 -33.57
C GLY A 41 21.79 10.10 -34.13
N ASP A 42 22.22 10.58 -35.29
CA ASP A 42 21.74 11.66 -36.17
C ASP A 42 20.21 11.80 -36.36
N SER A 43 19.46 12.14 -35.31
CA SER A 43 18.02 12.38 -35.39
C SER A 43 17.46 13.20 -34.23
N CYS A 44 18.09 14.35 -33.94
CA CYS A 44 17.41 15.44 -33.26
C CYS A 44 17.33 16.59 -34.27
N PRO A 45 16.14 17.03 -34.70
CA PRO A 45 16.04 18.24 -35.51
C PRO A 45 16.72 19.37 -34.72
N ASP A 46 17.49 20.21 -35.40
CA ASP A 46 18.09 21.41 -34.83
C ASP A 46 16.98 22.27 -34.21
N GLU A 47 16.66 22.02 -32.95
CA GLU A 47 15.88 22.93 -32.13
C GLU A 47 16.73 24.20 -32.06
N LEU A 48 16.27 25.24 -32.76
CA LEU A 48 16.75 26.61 -32.68
C LEU A 48 16.85 26.99 -31.20
N PHE A 49 18.03 26.79 -30.62
CA PHE A 49 18.39 27.42 -29.36
C PHE A 49 18.36 28.92 -29.64
N LEU A 50 17.27 29.57 -29.23
CA LEU A 50 17.21 31.02 -29.14
C LEU A 50 18.30 31.44 -28.16
N ASP A 51 19.40 31.98 -28.68
CA ASP A 51 20.47 32.55 -27.88
C ASP A 51 19.94 33.82 -27.19
N LEU A 52 19.32 33.62 -26.05
CA LEU A 52 18.93 34.71 -25.16
C LEU A 52 20.20 35.42 -24.71
N PRO A 53 20.25 36.77 -24.79
CA PRO A 53 21.39 37.51 -24.25
C PRO A 53 21.61 37.13 -22.79
N MET A 54 22.89 37.04 -22.38
CA MET A 54 23.22 36.68 -21.00
C MET A 54 22.48 37.60 -20.02
N SER A 55 21.85 36.98 -19.02
CA SER A 55 21.15 37.72 -17.97
C SER A 55 22.10 38.73 -17.33
N TRP A 56 21.65 39.98 -17.20
CA TRP A 56 22.37 41.04 -16.48
C TRP A 56 22.56 40.73 -15.00
N CYS A 57 21.87 39.71 -14.48
CA CYS A 57 21.95 39.24 -13.12
C CYS A 57 22.59 37.85 -13.06
N LEU A 58 23.48 37.65 -12.09
CA LEU A 58 23.95 36.31 -11.76
C LEU A 58 22.77 35.42 -11.37
N PRO A 59 22.79 34.12 -11.72
CA PRO A 59 21.74 33.19 -11.34
C PRO A 59 21.64 33.13 -9.81
N LEU A 60 20.41 33.20 -9.30
CA LEU A 60 20.12 33.07 -7.87
C LEU A 60 20.55 31.68 -7.40
N LYS A 61 21.63 31.61 -6.62
CA LYS A 61 22.11 30.38 -5.99
C LYS A 61 21.48 30.26 -4.61
N ILE A 62 20.37 29.54 -4.52
CA ILE A 62 19.78 29.15 -3.24
C ILE A 62 20.24 27.72 -2.97
N SER A 63 20.91 27.50 -1.84
CA SER A 63 21.26 26.13 -1.44
C SER A 63 19.97 25.34 -1.20
N ARG A 64 19.97 24.06 -1.52
CA ARG A 64 18.76 23.24 -1.34
C ARG A 64 18.36 23.15 0.14
N ASP A 65 19.34 23.19 1.04
CA ASP A 65 19.13 23.20 2.48
C ASP A 65 18.43 24.49 2.93
N ASP A 66 18.81 25.64 2.40
CA ASP A 66 18.15 26.91 2.72
C ASP A 66 16.73 26.96 2.15
N TYR A 67 16.52 26.43 0.94
CA TYR A 67 15.20 26.32 0.34
C TYR A 67 14.25 25.45 1.19
N ASP A 68 14.72 24.28 1.64
CA ASP A 68 13.93 23.37 2.45
C ASP A 68 13.75 23.85 3.89
N ARG A 69 14.75 24.56 4.43
CA ARG A 69 14.71 25.10 5.79
C ARG A 69 13.69 26.21 5.98
N LYS A 70 13.11 26.82 4.93
CA LYS A 70 12.01 27.83 4.87
C LYS A 70 12.09 29.04 5.83
N TYR A 71 12.46 28.82 7.08
CA TYR A 71 12.70 29.75 8.17
C TYR A 71 14.17 29.67 8.62
N PRO A 72 14.84 30.79 8.95
CA PRO A 72 16.25 30.79 9.36
C PRO A 72 16.59 29.86 10.54
N THR A 73 15.67 29.73 11.50
CA THR A 73 15.81 28.85 12.68
C THR A 73 15.12 27.49 12.50
N GLY A 74 14.56 27.21 11.33
CA GLY A 74 13.72 26.03 11.05
C GLY A 74 12.31 26.10 11.63
N LYS A 75 11.97 27.13 12.43
CA LYS A 75 10.63 27.32 13.00
C LYS A 75 10.14 28.75 12.89
N ARG A 76 8.82 28.93 12.87
CA ARG A 76 8.14 30.23 12.89
C ARG A 76 6.96 30.19 13.84
N SER A 77 6.94 31.08 14.82
CA SER A 77 5.81 31.23 15.75
C SER A 77 5.03 32.52 15.46
N ARG A 78 3.70 32.43 15.42
CA ARG A 78 2.77 33.54 15.17
C ARG A 78 1.74 33.59 16.30
N ARG A 79 1.57 34.76 16.91
CA ARG A 79 0.57 34.98 17.96
C ARG A 79 -0.66 35.69 17.37
N TYR A 80 -1.82 35.10 17.62
CA TYR A 80 -3.13 35.65 17.28
C TYR A 80 -3.94 35.84 18.58
N LYS A 81 -5.16 36.39 18.47
CA LYS A 81 -6.07 36.49 19.60
C LYS A 81 -6.42 35.07 20.10
N TYR A 82 -6.17 34.80 21.38
CA TYR A 82 -6.36 33.49 22.03
C TYR A 82 -5.59 32.31 21.44
N THR A 83 -4.66 32.53 20.51
CA THR A 83 -4.09 31.43 19.72
C THR A 83 -2.60 31.65 19.45
N ILE A 84 -1.81 30.60 19.57
CA ILE A 84 -0.40 30.58 19.15
C ILE A 84 -0.23 29.48 18.11
N LEU A 85 0.32 29.85 16.95
CA LEU A 85 0.57 28.95 15.82
C LEU A 85 2.09 28.81 15.63
N GLU A 86 2.60 27.60 15.70
CA GLU A 86 3.99 27.25 15.43
C GLU A 86 4.05 26.43 14.15
N ASP A 87 4.81 26.90 13.16
CA ASP A 87 5.14 26.15 11.95
C ASP A 87 6.59 25.67 12.06
N PHE A 88 6.80 24.39 11.75
CA PHE A 88 8.10 23.74 11.74
C PHE A 88 8.44 23.31 10.32
N CYS A 89 9.73 23.32 10.02
CA CYS A 89 10.22 22.75 8.77
C CYS A 89 10.12 21.24 8.80
N ARG A 90 9.87 20.65 7.63
CA ARG A 90 9.80 19.20 7.50
C ARG A 90 11.09 18.57 8.00
N TYR A 91 10.98 17.48 8.76
CA TYR A 91 12.09 16.75 9.38
C TYR A 91 12.92 17.52 10.42
N LEU A 92 12.51 18.74 10.80
CA LEU A 92 13.11 19.40 11.95
C LEU A 92 12.80 18.61 13.23
N ASN A 93 11.55 18.20 13.38
CA ASN A 93 11.13 17.36 14.49
C ASN A 93 11.20 15.87 14.07
N PRO A 94 11.76 15.01 14.93
CA PRO A 94 11.87 13.57 14.64
C PRO A 94 10.50 12.89 14.55
N ASP A 95 9.47 13.49 15.13
CA ASP A 95 8.10 12.98 15.14
C ASP A 95 7.28 13.32 13.88
N GLY A 96 7.88 14.06 12.94
CA GLY A 96 7.23 14.52 11.71
C GLY A 96 6.28 15.71 11.89
N MET A 97 6.27 16.37 13.06
CA MET A 97 5.39 17.51 13.30
C MET A 97 5.80 18.72 12.46
N VAL A 98 4.87 19.21 11.64
CA VAL A 98 5.07 20.37 10.76
C VAL A 98 4.34 21.62 11.24
N ARG A 99 3.31 21.46 12.07
CA ARG A 99 2.55 22.59 12.63
C ARG A 99 1.92 22.22 13.95
N LYS A 100 1.89 23.17 14.88
CA LYS A 100 1.20 23.06 16.16
C LYS A 100 0.40 24.32 16.46
N LEU A 101 -0.86 24.14 16.82
CA LEU A 101 -1.81 25.19 17.18
C LEU A 101 -2.18 25.05 18.65
N TYR A 102 -1.97 26.11 19.42
CA TYR A 102 -2.45 26.22 20.81
C TYR A 102 -3.61 27.20 20.83
N VAL A 103 -4.75 26.77 21.36
CA VAL A 103 -5.92 27.61 21.57
C VAL A 103 -6.14 27.75 23.07
N TYR A 104 -6.22 28.99 23.54
CA TYR A 104 -6.30 29.36 24.95
C TYR A 104 -7.70 29.86 25.32
N SER A 105 -8.10 29.67 26.57
CA SER A 105 -9.38 30.20 27.09
C SER A 105 -9.31 31.70 27.39
N ASN A 106 -8.10 32.24 27.60
CA ASN A 106 -7.88 33.62 28.02
C ASN A 106 -6.90 34.40 27.14
N LEU A 107 -7.03 35.74 27.13
CA LEU A 107 -6.15 36.62 26.35
C LEU A 107 -4.68 36.56 26.81
N ALA A 108 -4.47 36.31 28.10
CA ALA A 108 -3.14 36.14 28.68
C ALA A 108 -2.41 34.89 28.14
N CYS A 109 -3.12 33.95 27.50
CA CYS A 109 -2.58 32.70 26.97
C CYS A 109 -1.92 31.84 28.06
N THR A 110 -2.56 31.72 29.22
CA THR A 110 -2.05 30.90 30.34
C THR A 110 -2.75 29.55 30.43
N ASP A 111 -4.02 29.47 30.02
CA ASP A 111 -4.84 28.27 30.13
C ASP A 111 -5.19 27.75 28.74
N ILE A 112 -4.64 26.57 28.41
CA ILE A 112 -4.79 25.94 27.09
C ILE A 112 -6.11 25.18 27.08
N SER A 113 -7.01 25.54 26.17
CA SER A 113 -8.25 24.81 25.96
C SER A 113 -8.00 23.52 25.17
N TYR A 114 -7.34 23.64 24.02
CA TYR A 114 -6.96 22.49 23.20
C TYR A 114 -5.74 22.79 22.32
N THR A 115 -5.11 21.71 21.88
CA THR A 115 -3.95 21.74 20.98
C THR A 115 -4.25 20.92 19.73
N ILE A 116 -3.82 21.39 18.56
CA ILE A 116 -3.86 20.63 17.31
C ILE A 116 -2.44 20.51 16.77
N CYS A 117 -1.96 19.30 16.61
CA CYS A 117 -0.70 19.00 15.93
C CYS A 117 -1.01 18.48 14.52
N TYR A 118 -0.24 18.94 13.54
CA TYR A 118 -0.25 18.41 12.18
C TYR A 118 1.10 17.78 11.89
N PHE A 119 1.06 16.62 11.27
CA PHE A 119 2.22 15.81 10.94
C PHE A 119 2.32 15.63 9.43
N ALA A 120 3.54 15.40 8.95
CA ALA A 120 3.78 15.08 7.56
C ALA A 120 4.79 13.94 7.46
N ASP A 121 4.69 13.21 6.36
CA ASP A 121 5.68 12.21 5.96
C ASP A 121 5.86 11.10 7.02
N ARG A 122 4.82 10.78 7.79
CA ARG A 122 4.83 9.64 8.73
C ARG A 122 4.40 8.36 8.03
N SER A 123 5.06 7.25 8.34
CA SER A 123 4.75 5.92 7.81
C SER A 123 3.40 5.38 8.26
N ASP A 124 2.94 5.78 9.45
CA ASP A 124 1.64 5.41 10.01
C ASP A 124 0.48 6.26 9.46
N HIS A 125 0.74 7.14 8.48
CA HIS A 125 -0.26 8.01 7.85
C HIS A 125 -0.97 8.99 8.80
N LEU A 126 -0.48 9.20 10.03
CA LEU A 126 -1.07 10.18 10.95
C LEU A 126 -0.90 11.60 10.39
N GLU A 127 -2.02 12.29 10.16
CA GLU A 127 -2.06 13.63 9.57
C GLU A 127 -2.24 14.70 10.65
N SER A 128 -3.14 14.46 11.61
CA SER A 128 -3.35 15.40 12.70
C SER A 128 -3.77 14.73 14.00
N ARG A 129 -3.43 15.38 15.11
CA ARG A 129 -3.82 14.99 16.46
C ARG A 129 -4.42 16.21 17.15
N PHE A 130 -5.69 16.13 17.49
CA PHE A 130 -6.37 17.08 18.37
C PHE A 130 -6.31 16.56 19.81
N PHE A 131 -5.96 17.43 20.75
CA PHE A 131 -5.93 17.12 22.17
C PHE A 131 -6.65 18.20 22.96
N HIS A 132 -7.72 17.82 23.65
CA HIS A 132 -8.46 18.72 24.53
C HIS A 132 -7.92 18.63 25.96
N GLN A 133 -7.45 19.74 26.52
CA GLN A 133 -6.66 19.73 27.74
C GLN A 133 -7.48 19.33 28.98
N HIS A 134 -8.71 19.83 29.11
CA HIS A 134 -9.52 19.62 30.33
C HIS A 134 -10.17 18.23 30.39
N THR A 135 -10.63 17.71 29.26
CA THR A 135 -11.30 16.40 29.16
C THR A 135 -10.30 15.28 28.89
N GLY A 136 -9.09 15.60 28.43
CA GLY A 136 -8.11 14.61 27.99
C GLY A 136 -8.50 13.87 26.71
N LYS A 137 -9.51 14.34 25.97
CA LYS A 137 -9.94 13.72 24.71
C LYS A 137 -8.88 13.93 23.63
N ILE A 138 -8.44 12.85 23.02
CA ILE A 138 -7.56 12.81 21.86
C ILE A 138 -8.38 12.38 20.64
N ILE A 139 -8.19 13.07 19.52
CA ILE A 139 -8.72 12.68 18.22
C ILE A 139 -7.54 12.63 17.26
N GLU A 140 -7.20 11.43 16.79
CA GLU A 140 -6.20 11.21 15.77
C GLU A 140 -6.90 11.06 14.43
N LYS A 141 -6.37 11.74 13.40
CA LYS A 141 -6.83 11.62 12.03
C LYS A 141 -5.70 11.12 11.14
N PHE A 142 -6.00 10.10 10.36
CA PHE A 142 -5.08 9.44 9.45
C PHE A 142 -5.49 9.72 8.01
N SER A 143 -4.48 9.83 7.15
CA SER A 143 -4.66 9.87 5.70
C SER A 143 -4.99 8.49 5.14
N GLU A 144 -5.59 8.46 3.96
CA GLU A 144 -5.89 7.21 3.26
C GLU A 144 -4.60 6.43 2.94
N GLY A 145 -4.69 5.10 2.94
CA GLY A 145 -3.57 4.20 2.59
C GLY A 145 -3.11 3.26 3.70
N ARG A 146 -3.67 3.37 4.91
CA ARG A 146 -3.44 2.39 5.98
C ARG A 146 -4.06 1.03 5.66
N ASP A 147 -3.37 -0.03 6.06
CA ASP A 147 -3.83 -1.41 5.89
C ASP A 147 -5.12 -1.74 6.68
N ASP A 148 -5.35 -1.05 7.81
CA ASP A 148 -6.53 -1.22 8.66
C ASP A 148 -7.71 -0.32 8.27
N PHE A 149 -7.53 0.54 7.26
CA PHE A 149 -8.49 1.53 6.77
C PHE A 149 -9.01 2.51 7.85
N LEU A 150 -8.26 2.68 8.95
CA LEU A 150 -8.63 3.58 10.05
C LEU A 150 -8.41 5.03 9.62
N LEU A 151 -9.46 5.86 9.67
CA LEU A 151 -9.42 7.29 9.36
C LEU A 151 -9.38 8.15 10.62
N GLU A 152 -10.19 7.83 11.62
CA GLU A 152 -10.18 8.56 12.89
C GLU A 152 -10.17 7.62 14.08
N HIS A 153 -9.40 7.99 15.10
CA HIS A 153 -9.36 7.29 16.38
C HIS A 153 -9.53 8.29 17.51
N HIS A 154 -10.65 8.17 18.25
CA HIS A 154 -10.97 9.03 19.38
C HIS A 154 -10.84 8.20 20.65
N TYR A 155 -10.06 8.71 21.60
CA TYR A 155 -9.85 8.06 22.90
C TYR A 155 -9.49 9.10 23.96
N TYR A 156 -9.36 8.69 25.21
CA TYR A 156 -8.97 9.56 26.31
C TYR A 156 -7.57 9.22 26.81
N ALA A 157 -6.74 10.24 27.02
CA ALA A 157 -5.31 10.10 27.34
C ALA A 157 -5.04 9.25 28.60
N PHE A 158 -5.95 9.26 29.57
CA PHE A 158 -5.81 8.53 30.83
C PHE A 158 -6.44 7.12 30.80
N ARG A 159 -6.95 6.68 29.63
CA ARG A 159 -7.71 5.44 29.45
C ARG A 159 -7.28 4.70 28.18
N ILE A 160 -5.99 4.34 28.11
CA ILE A 160 -5.36 3.76 26.91
C ILE A 160 -5.52 2.23 26.85
N GLU A 161 -5.93 1.57 27.93
CA GLU A 161 -6.10 0.11 28.00
C GLU A 161 -7.34 -0.37 27.22
N SER A 162 -7.34 -1.62 26.75
CA SER A 162 -8.50 -2.25 26.07
C SER A 162 -9.78 -2.08 26.89
N GLU A 163 -10.95 -2.00 26.24
CA GLU A 163 -12.27 -1.90 26.92
C GLU A 163 -12.61 -0.50 27.48
N ASN A 164 -11.89 0.54 27.07
CA ASN A 164 -12.25 1.92 27.38
C ASN A 164 -13.08 2.55 26.26
N SER A 165 -13.80 3.63 26.59
CA SER A 165 -14.59 4.39 25.63
C SER A 165 -13.73 4.92 24.47
N ARG A 166 -14.00 4.41 23.26
CA ARG A 166 -13.31 4.75 22.02
C ARG A 166 -14.29 4.82 20.85
N LEU A 167 -13.92 5.65 19.88
CA LEU A 167 -14.59 5.70 18.58
C LEU A 167 -13.53 5.53 17.49
N MET A 168 -13.74 4.54 16.63
CA MET A 168 -12.95 4.27 15.44
C MET A 168 -13.81 4.52 14.21
N ILE A 169 -13.33 5.35 13.30
CA ILE A 169 -13.99 5.64 12.02
C ILE A 169 -13.10 5.10 10.91
N PHE A 170 -13.68 4.36 9.98
CA PHE A 170 -13.00 3.70 8.87
C PHE A 170 -13.40 4.33 7.54
N THR A 171 -12.57 4.14 6.51
CA THR A 171 -12.90 4.58 5.15
C THR A 171 -14.08 3.80 4.59
N GLU A 172 -15.15 4.52 4.22
CA GLU A 172 -16.36 3.94 3.63
C GLU A 172 -16.04 3.19 2.32
N GLY A 173 -16.57 1.97 2.14
CA GLY A 173 -16.42 1.22 0.89
C GLY A 173 -15.06 0.55 0.66
N LYS A 174 -14.12 0.60 1.63
CA LYS A 174 -12.79 -0.02 1.48
C LYS A 174 -12.66 -1.37 2.18
N ARG A 175 -13.39 -1.56 3.27
CA ARG A 175 -13.37 -2.81 4.04
C ARG A 175 -14.33 -3.83 3.43
N THR A 176 -13.97 -5.10 3.47
CA THR A 176 -14.81 -6.21 2.97
C THR A 176 -16.12 -6.38 3.75
N ASP A 177 -16.18 -5.92 5.00
CA ASP A 177 -17.35 -6.00 5.86
C ASP A 177 -18.25 -4.74 5.80
N GLU A 178 -17.84 -3.74 5.00
CA GLU A 178 -18.51 -2.44 4.85
C GLU A 178 -18.77 -1.68 6.16
N LEU A 179 -17.89 -1.90 7.15
CA LEU A 179 -17.89 -1.18 8.41
C LEU A 179 -17.30 0.23 8.19
N TYR A 180 -17.99 1.25 8.67
CA TYR A 180 -17.47 2.63 8.62
C TYR A 180 -17.29 3.27 9.99
N ARG A 181 -17.97 2.77 11.03
CA ARG A 181 -17.86 3.32 12.39
C ARG A 181 -17.97 2.21 13.42
N ARG A 182 -17.13 2.28 14.44
CA ARG A 182 -17.14 1.38 15.59
C ARG A 182 -16.98 2.17 16.88
N GLU A 183 -17.83 1.87 17.85
CA GLU A 183 -17.73 2.38 19.21
C GLU A 183 -17.41 1.22 20.14
N GLU A 184 -16.41 1.40 20.98
CA GLU A 184 -16.03 0.47 22.02
C GLU A 184 -16.24 1.17 23.36
N ASP A 185 -16.79 0.45 24.33
CA ASP A 185 -16.82 0.82 25.73
C ASP A 185 -16.65 -0.46 26.57
N ALA A 186 -16.59 -0.34 27.89
CA ALA A 186 -16.46 -1.48 28.79
C ALA A 186 -17.65 -2.44 28.63
N ASN A 187 -18.84 -1.88 28.49
CA ASN A 187 -20.10 -2.61 28.51
C ASN A 187 -20.67 -2.90 27.11
N TYR A 188 -20.09 -2.34 26.04
CA TYR A 188 -20.60 -2.60 24.69
C TYR A 188 -19.55 -2.44 23.61
N ILE A 189 -19.79 -3.11 22.48
CA ILE A 189 -19.21 -2.78 21.18
C ILE A 189 -20.36 -2.54 20.22
N ARG A 190 -20.37 -1.36 19.58
CA ARG A 190 -21.31 -1.01 18.52
C ARG A 190 -20.58 -0.90 17.20
N SER A 191 -21.13 -1.50 16.16
CA SER A 191 -20.59 -1.50 14.82
C SER A 191 -21.66 -1.01 13.85
N TYR A 192 -21.31 -0.02 13.04
CA TYR A 192 -22.20 0.61 12.07
C TYR A 192 -21.69 0.32 10.66
N TYR A 193 -22.60 -0.13 9.81
CA TYR A 193 -22.34 -0.60 8.47
C TYR A 193 -23.15 0.22 7.46
N LYS A 194 -22.67 0.29 6.23
CA LYS A 194 -23.39 0.88 5.09
C LYS A 194 -23.32 -0.08 3.91
N ASN A 195 -24.32 -0.08 3.03
CA ASN A 195 -24.25 -0.77 1.73
C ASN A 195 -23.92 -2.28 1.78
N ARG A 196 -24.22 -2.97 2.90
CA ARG A 196 -24.01 -4.42 2.98
C ARG A 196 -25.03 -5.17 2.13
N SER A 197 -24.60 -6.28 1.52
CA SER A 197 -25.48 -7.15 0.73
C SER A 197 -26.59 -7.80 1.54
N ASP A 198 -26.35 -8.08 2.83
CA ASP A 198 -27.33 -8.61 3.78
C ASP A 198 -28.17 -7.51 4.46
N ARG A 199 -28.05 -6.25 4.02
CA ARG A 199 -28.78 -5.08 4.54
C ARG A 199 -28.59 -4.81 6.04
N LYS A 200 -27.58 -5.42 6.67
CA LYS A 200 -27.25 -5.14 8.08
C LYS A 200 -26.72 -3.72 8.20
N THR A 201 -27.33 -2.92 9.06
CA THR A 201 -26.95 -1.52 9.29
C THR A 201 -26.20 -1.33 10.59
N PHE A 202 -26.57 -2.10 11.62
CA PHE A 202 -25.99 -1.94 12.95
C PHE A 202 -25.94 -3.25 13.71
N LYS A 203 -24.91 -3.37 14.54
CA LYS A 203 -24.72 -4.47 15.48
C LYS A 203 -24.23 -3.91 16.82
N GLU A 204 -24.92 -4.25 17.89
CA GLU A 204 -24.48 -4.02 19.26
C GLU A 204 -24.17 -5.36 19.92
N SER A 205 -23.04 -5.45 20.61
CA SER A 205 -22.72 -6.55 21.52
C SER A 205 -22.57 -5.96 22.90
N ARG A 206 -23.43 -6.36 23.84
CA ARG A 206 -23.44 -5.92 25.23
C ARG A 206 -22.68 -6.91 26.10
N PHE A 207 -21.89 -6.36 27.00
CA PHE A 207 -21.06 -7.09 27.95
C PHE A 207 -21.46 -6.69 29.37
N GLY A 208 -21.45 -7.66 30.27
CA GLY A 208 -21.73 -7.42 31.67
C GLY A 208 -21.73 -8.71 32.50
N PRO A 209 -21.89 -8.60 33.83
CA PRO A 209 -21.67 -9.69 34.77
C PRO A 209 -22.63 -10.87 34.60
N GLU A 210 -23.83 -10.63 34.07
CA GLU A 210 -24.83 -11.67 33.81
C GLU A 210 -24.57 -12.42 32.49
N GLY A 211 -23.56 -11.98 31.73
CA GLY A 211 -23.22 -12.55 30.45
C GLY A 211 -22.48 -13.88 30.58
N ARG A 212 -22.51 -14.67 29.51
CA ARG A 212 -21.83 -15.97 29.47
C ARG A 212 -20.52 -15.89 28.70
N ILE A 213 -19.48 -16.51 29.24
CA ILE A 213 -18.23 -16.76 28.51
C ILE A 213 -18.36 -18.13 27.84
N LEU A 214 -18.94 -18.13 26.64
CA LEU A 214 -18.88 -19.28 25.74
C LEU A 214 -17.64 -19.11 24.87
N GLU A 215 -16.55 -19.76 25.27
CA GLU A 215 -15.33 -19.80 24.47
C GLU A 215 -15.58 -20.62 23.20
N SER A 216 -15.36 -20.00 22.04
CA SER A 216 -15.25 -20.79 20.82
C SER A 216 -13.84 -21.37 20.74
N PRO A 217 -13.67 -22.70 20.56
CA PRO A 217 -12.35 -23.33 20.49
C PRO A 217 -11.50 -22.80 19.32
N LYS A 218 -12.13 -22.10 18.37
CA LYS A 218 -11.51 -21.49 17.20
C LYS A 218 -10.86 -20.14 17.49
N ILE A 219 -11.20 -19.47 18.59
CA ILE A 219 -10.78 -18.09 18.86
C ILE A 219 -10.31 -17.97 20.31
N LEU A 220 -9.00 -18.14 20.53
CA LEU A 220 -8.39 -17.78 21.82
C LEU A 220 -8.29 -16.26 21.95
N LEU A 221 -9.02 -15.69 22.91
CA LEU A 221 -8.77 -14.35 23.42
C LEU A 221 -8.31 -14.44 24.88
N PRO A 222 -7.23 -13.74 25.27
CA PRO A 222 -6.94 -13.55 26.69
C PRO A 222 -8.06 -12.73 27.34
N ASN A 223 -8.61 -13.23 28.45
CA ASN A 223 -9.67 -12.61 29.25
C ASN A 223 -10.89 -12.14 28.41
N PRO A 224 -11.69 -13.05 27.84
CA PRO A 224 -12.87 -12.68 27.08
C PRO A 224 -13.96 -12.08 27.98
N ARG A 225 -14.56 -10.97 27.56
CA ARG A 225 -15.68 -10.38 28.29
C ARG A 225 -16.94 -11.24 28.19
N PRO A 226 -17.70 -11.45 29.27
CA PRO A 226 -19.00 -12.13 29.21
C PRO A 226 -19.97 -11.36 28.30
N ILE A 227 -20.58 -12.04 27.33
CA ILE A 227 -21.56 -11.42 26.42
C ILE A 227 -22.95 -11.64 27.01
N GLU A 228 -23.67 -10.55 27.28
CA GLU A 228 -25.04 -10.58 27.80
C GLU A 228 -26.04 -10.66 26.65
N ALA A 229 -25.91 -9.77 25.67
CA ALA A 229 -26.83 -9.68 24.55
C ALA A 229 -26.14 -9.24 23.27
N ILE A 230 -26.69 -9.66 22.14
CA ILE A 230 -26.28 -9.21 20.82
C ILE A 230 -27.52 -8.74 20.07
N ILE A 231 -27.48 -7.51 19.57
CA ILE A 231 -28.57 -6.91 18.81
C ILE A 231 -28.07 -6.63 17.41
N GLU A 232 -28.82 -7.06 16.39
CA GLU A 232 -28.56 -6.73 15.00
C GLU A 232 -29.79 -6.08 14.38
N THR A 233 -29.57 -4.99 13.63
CA THR A 233 -30.64 -4.29 12.90
C THR A 233 -30.36 -4.30 11.40
N PHE A 234 -31.44 -4.36 10.64
CA PHE A 234 -31.41 -4.48 9.19
C PHE A 234 -32.27 -3.42 8.52
N GLU A 235 -31.92 -3.10 7.27
CA GLU A 235 -32.67 -2.22 6.39
C GLU A 235 -33.78 -2.98 5.66
N ARG A 236 -34.91 -2.28 5.43
CA ARG A 236 -36.08 -2.88 4.80
C ARG A 236 -35.78 -3.47 3.43
N ASN A 237 -36.20 -4.70 3.20
CA ASN A 237 -36.24 -5.34 1.90
C ASN A 237 -37.62 -5.19 1.25
N PRO A 238 -37.75 -4.42 0.15
CA PRO A 238 -39.03 -4.27 -0.55
C PRO A 238 -39.46 -5.55 -1.28
N ASN A 239 -38.55 -6.51 -1.50
CA ASN A 239 -38.87 -7.78 -2.18
C ASN A 239 -39.53 -8.81 -1.25
N VAL A 240 -39.55 -8.56 0.07
CA VAL A 240 -40.09 -9.47 1.09
C VAL A 240 -41.23 -8.74 1.83
N PRO A 241 -42.32 -9.45 2.17
CA PRO A 241 -43.41 -8.84 2.94
C PRO A 241 -42.92 -8.42 4.34
N ALA A 242 -43.50 -7.34 4.86
CA ALA A 242 -43.03 -6.66 6.07
C ALA A 242 -42.96 -7.58 7.29
N ASN A 243 -44.01 -8.39 7.43
CA ASN A 243 -44.20 -9.35 8.50
C ASN A 243 -43.22 -10.53 8.50
N SER A 244 -42.44 -10.69 7.42
CA SER A 244 -41.45 -11.77 7.29
C SER A 244 -40.03 -11.25 7.16
N ASP A 245 -39.86 -9.92 7.07
CA ASP A 245 -38.58 -9.25 6.93
C ASP A 245 -38.09 -8.76 8.30
N ILE A 246 -36.96 -9.29 8.75
CA ILE A 246 -36.42 -9.03 10.09
C ILE A 246 -35.86 -7.61 10.13
N ALA A 247 -36.43 -6.74 10.96
CA ALA A 247 -35.91 -5.40 11.20
C ALA A 247 -34.84 -5.40 12.30
N MET A 248 -35.09 -6.16 13.36
CA MET A 248 -34.19 -6.28 14.49
C MET A 248 -34.25 -7.69 15.07
N VAL A 249 -33.10 -8.22 15.45
CA VAL A 249 -33.00 -9.46 16.22
C VAL A 249 -32.15 -9.20 17.46
N THR A 250 -32.65 -9.63 18.61
CA THR A 250 -31.97 -9.54 19.90
C THR A 250 -31.74 -10.95 20.42
N PHE A 251 -30.49 -11.36 20.48
CA PHE A 251 -30.06 -12.60 21.12
C PHE A 251 -29.65 -12.29 22.57
N ASN A 252 -30.44 -12.74 23.54
CA ASN A 252 -30.10 -12.62 24.95
C ASN A 252 -29.43 -13.92 25.43
N LEU A 253 -28.11 -13.88 25.62
CA LEU A 253 -27.32 -15.04 26.02
C LEU A 253 -27.38 -15.30 27.52
N ALA A 254 -27.80 -14.32 28.32
CA ALA A 254 -28.00 -14.50 29.76
C ALA A 254 -29.25 -15.34 30.02
N THR A 255 -30.38 -14.97 29.40
CA THR A 255 -31.69 -15.64 29.56
C THR A 255 -31.95 -16.75 28.54
N ASP A 256 -31.06 -16.94 27.56
CA ASP A 256 -31.22 -17.90 26.46
C ASP A 256 -32.48 -17.64 25.60
N GLU A 257 -32.83 -16.36 25.43
CA GLU A 257 -34.00 -15.89 24.68
C GLU A 257 -33.60 -15.21 23.37
N ILE A 258 -34.47 -15.30 22.37
CA ILE A 258 -34.30 -14.69 21.05
C ILE A 258 -35.56 -13.91 20.73
N GLU A 259 -35.43 -12.60 20.61
CA GLU A 259 -36.51 -11.69 20.24
C GLU A 259 -36.30 -11.20 18.80
N ILE A 260 -37.37 -11.17 18.03
CA ILE A 260 -37.38 -10.77 16.63
C ILE A 260 -38.45 -9.71 16.47
N GLU A 261 -38.07 -8.57 15.92
CA GLU A 261 -39.00 -7.54 15.47
C GLU A 261 -38.95 -7.47 13.94
N TYR A 262 -40.11 -7.58 13.33
CA TYR A 262 -40.27 -7.49 11.88
C TYR A 262 -40.51 -6.05 11.46
N HIS A 263 -40.23 -5.73 10.20
CA HIS A 263 -40.53 -4.42 9.66
C HIS A 263 -42.04 -4.12 9.71
N VAL A 264 -42.35 -2.84 9.94
CA VAL A 264 -43.73 -2.34 9.90
C VAL A 264 -44.23 -2.36 8.46
N ASP A 265 -45.47 -2.80 8.29
CA ASP A 265 -46.17 -2.78 6.99
C ASP A 265 -46.80 -1.39 6.75
N ASP A 266 -46.95 -0.99 5.49
CA ASP A 266 -47.48 0.36 5.15
C ASP A 266 -48.89 0.59 5.71
N ASN A 267 -49.67 -0.48 5.90
CA ASN A 267 -51.03 -0.45 6.42
C ASN A 267 -51.12 -0.66 7.95
N SER A 268 -49.98 -0.80 8.64
CA SER A 268 -49.92 -1.11 10.07
C SER A 268 -49.19 -0.02 10.85
N ILE A 269 -49.63 0.22 12.10
CA ILE A 269 -48.95 1.18 13.00
C ILE A 269 -47.76 0.51 13.70
N PHE A 270 -47.86 -0.81 13.95
CA PHE A 270 -46.87 -1.58 14.71
C PHE A 270 -46.33 -2.75 13.88
N GLY A 271 -45.08 -3.11 14.14
CA GLY A 271 -44.45 -4.31 13.57
C GLY A 271 -44.93 -5.57 14.30
N SER A 272 -44.84 -6.72 13.62
CA SER A 272 -45.03 -8.01 14.28
C SER A 272 -43.79 -8.36 15.08
N THR A 273 -43.94 -9.11 16.18
CA THR A 273 -42.82 -9.56 17.00
C THR A 273 -42.91 -11.05 17.29
N ARG A 274 -41.76 -11.70 17.46
CA ARG A 274 -41.66 -13.10 17.88
C ARG A 274 -40.60 -13.25 18.95
N HIS A 275 -40.88 -14.14 19.88
CA HIS A 275 -40.01 -14.51 20.99
C HIS A 275 -39.83 -16.02 20.98
N PHE A 276 -38.59 -16.46 21.14
CA PHE A 276 -38.21 -17.85 21.33
C PHE A 276 -37.38 -17.98 22.61
N THR A 277 -37.64 -19.01 23.39
CA THR A 277 -36.75 -19.47 24.47
C THR A 277 -36.01 -20.72 24.01
N LYS A 278 -34.68 -20.76 24.14
CA LYS A 278 -33.90 -21.95 23.74
C LYS A 278 -34.24 -23.12 24.67
N PRO A 279 -34.50 -24.33 24.12
CA PRO A 279 -34.79 -25.53 24.92
C PRO A 279 -33.67 -25.89 25.90
N PRO A 280 -33.95 -26.47 27.08
CA PRO A 280 -32.92 -26.74 28.11
C PRO A 280 -31.71 -27.57 27.66
N ASN A 281 -31.88 -28.42 26.64
CA ASN A 281 -30.84 -29.26 26.06
C ASN A 281 -30.17 -28.66 24.82
N TRP A 282 -30.34 -27.36 24.55
CA TRP A 282 -29.83 -26.69 23.35
C TRP A 282 -28.30 -26.75 23.18
N TRP A 283 -27.57 -26.96 24.28
CA TRP A 283 -26.10 -26.99 24.33
C TRP A 283 -25.51 -28.39 24.03
N ASP A 284 -26.31 -29.45 24.10
CA ASP A 284 -25.86 -30.82 23.90
C ASP A 284 -26.14 -31.27 22.46
N GLU A 285 -25.12 -31.20 21.61
CA GLU A 285 -25.21 -31.62 20.19
C GLU A 285 -25.50 -33.12 20.02
N THR A 286 -25.40 -33.93 21.08
CA THR A 286 -25.65 -35.39 21.04
C THR A 286 -27.11 -35.74 21.28
N GLN A 287 -27.89 -34.83 21.85
CA GLN A 287 -29.31 -35.04 22.17
C GLN A 287 -30.22 -34.39 21.14
N VAL A 288 -31.38 -35.01 20.90
CA VAL A 288 -32.43 -34.42 20.07
C VAL A 288 -33.00 -33.19 20.81
N LEU A 289 -33.04 -32.05 20.12
CA LEU A 289 -33.55 -30.81 20.70
C LEU A 289 -35.04 -30.97 21.09
N ASN A 290 -35.35 -30.78 22.37
CA ASN A 290 -36.70 -30.95 22.88
C ASN A 290 -37.53 -29.68 22.66
N TRP A 291 -38.18 -29.57 21.50
CA TRP A 291 -39.04 -28.45 21.16
C TRP A 291 -40.45 -28.58 21.77
N SER A 292 -40.96 -27.50 22.35
CA SER A 292 -42.36 -27.38 22.75
C SER A 292 -42.94 -26.03 22.28
N PRO A 293 -44.22 -25.96 21.88
CA PRO A 293 -44.86 -24.72 21.47
C PRO A 293 -44.90 -23.62 22.55
N GLU A 294 -44.78 -24.00 23.82
CA GLU A 294 -44.73 -23.06 24.96
C GLU A 294 -43.45 -22.22 24.99
N LEU A 295 -42.38 -22.68 24.34
CA LEU A 295 -41.10 -21.96 24.21
C LEU A 295 -41.13 -20.89 23.12
N HIS A 296 -42.32 -20.58 22.59
CA HIS A 296 -42.51 -19.59 21.56
C HIS A 296 -43.73 -18.71 21.85
N SER A 297 -43.54 -17.40 21.67
CA SER A 297 -44.60 -16.41 21.74
C SER A 297 -44.54 -15.50 20.52
N SER A 298 -45.69 -15.08 20.00
CA SER A 298 -45.76 -14.20 18.83
C SER A 298 -46.86 -13.16 18.96
N PHE A 299 -46.58 -11.96 18.50
CA PHE A 299 -47.55 -10.90 18.27
C PHE A 299 -47.58 -10.58 16.77
N GLU A 300 -48.74 -10.78 16.15
CA GLU A 300 -48.95 -10.49 14.72
C GLU A 300 -49.85 -9.26 14.58
N ALA A 301 -49.35 -8.22 13.92
CA ALA A 301 -50.10 -6.96 13.74
C ALA A 301 -51.35 -7.14 12.86
N ASN A 302 -51.29 -8.09 11.92
CA ASN A 302 -52.41 -8.46 11.08
C ASN A 302 -53.08 -9.73 11.61
N TYR A 303 -54.33 -9.60 12.06
CA TYR A 303 -55.15 -10.67 12.62
C TYR A 303 -55.57 -11.74 11.60
N LEU A 304 -55.42 -11.49 10.29
CA LEU A 304 -55.73 -12.44 9.22
C LEU A 304 -54.57 -13.36 8.86
N THR A 305 -53.39 -13.11 9.42
CA THR A 305 -52.20 -13.90 9.12
C THR A 305 -52.36 -15.30 9.70
N LYS A 306 -52.05 -16.33 8.90
CA LYS A 306 -52.13 -17.71 9.38
C LYS A 306 -50.95 -17.97 10.31
N PRO A 307 -51.16 -18.64 11.47
CA PRO A 307 -50.06 -19.03 12.32
C PRO A 307 -49.15 -20.00 11.56
N LYS A 308 -47.84 -19.80 11.72
CA LYS A 308 -46.81 -20.69 11.15
C LYS A 308 -46.93 -22.10 11.72
N SER A 309 -46.57 -23.09 10.90
CA SER A 309 -46.57 -24.50 11.31
C SER A 309 -45.47 -24.77 12.34
N GLU A 310 -45.66 -25.74 13.23
CA GLU A 310 -44.64 -26.13 14.22
C GLU A 310 -43.30 -26.50 13.59
N LEU A 311 -43.31 -27.14 12.41
CA LEU A 311 -42.11 -27.45 11.64
C LEU A 311 -41.37 -26.17 11.23
N GLU A 312 -42.09 -25.17 10.73
CA GLU A 312 -41.52 -23.89 10.30
C GLU A 312 -40.92 -23.14 11.50
N LEU A 313 -41.57 -23.18 12.67
CA LEU A 313 -41.04 -22.59 13.90
C LEU A 313 -39.74 -23.24 14.34
N TYR A 314 -39.69 -24.57 14.28
CA TYR A 314 -38.51 -25.34 14.62
C TYR A 314 -37.34 -25.04 13.67
N GLU A 315 -37.60 -25.00 12.36
CA GLU A 315 -36.60 -24.62 11.35
C GLU A 315 -36.08 -23.19 11.55
N MET A 316 -36.98 -22.24 11.88
CA MET A 316 -36.61 -20.87 12.21
C MET A 316 -35.72 -20.80 13.45
N LEU A 317 -36.08 -21.51 14.53
CA LEU A 317 -35.27 -21.55 15.76
C LEU A 317 -33.86 -22.07 15.47
N ILE A 318 -33.72 -23.17 14.71
CA ILE A 318 -32.41 -23.71 14.33
C ILE A 318 -31.61 -22.68 13.53
N GLY A 319 -32.26 -21.98 12.60
CA GLY A 319 -31.63 -20.91 11.82
C GLY A 319 -31.11 -19.78 12.70
N LEU A 320 -31.91 -19.36 13.68
CA LEU A 320 -31.56 -18.30 14.64
C LEU A 320 -30.43 -18.74 15.57
N MET A 321 -30.42 -19.96 16.07
CA MET A 321 -29.31 -20.50 16.88
C MET A 321 -27.99 -20.54 16.09
N LYS A 322 -28.05 -20.92 14.80
CA LYS A 322 -26.87 -20.86 13.91
C LYS A 322 -26.41 -19.42 13.69
N MET A 323 -27.34 -18.48 13.51
CA MET A 323 -27.04 -17.05 13.39
C MET A 323 -26.39 -16.51 14.68
N GLU A 324 -26.96 -16.83 15.85
CA GLU A 324 -26.42 -16.48 17.17
C GLU A 324 -24.96 -16.93 17.32
N SER A 325 -24.69 -18.22 17.07
CA SER A 325 -23.33 -18.78 17.17
C SER A 325 -22.35 -18.05 16.24
N LYS A 326 -22.75 -17.80 14.99
CA LYS A 326 -21.92 -17.10 14.00
C LYS A 326 -21.64 -15.66 14.44
N THR A 327 -22.65 -14.96 14.92
CA THR A 327 -22.53 -13.55 15.32
C THR A 327 -21.73 -13.40 16.62
N ARG A 328 -21.87 -14.35 17.55
CA ARG A 328 -21.03 -14.46 18.75
C ARG A 328 -19.56 -14.61 18.40
N ASP A 329 -19.23 -15.54 17.49
CA ASP A 329 -17.85 -15.74 17.02
C ASP A 329 -17.30 -14.48 16.33
N MET A 330 -18.12 -13.78 15.54
CA MET A 330 -17.74 -12.48 14.98
C MET A 330 -17.45 -11.44 16.06
N THR A 331 -18.23 -11.37 17.15
CA THR A 331 -17.95 -10.45 18.26
C THR A 331 -16.58 -10.71 18.88
N ARG A 332 -16.20 -11.99 19.04
CA ARG A 332 -14.86 -12.38 19.50
C ARG A 332 -13.76 -11.99 18.51
N MET A 333 -13.98 -12.16 17.21
CA MET A 333 -13.03 -11.69 16.20
C MET A 333 -12.86 -10.17 16.24
N VAL A 334 -13.94 -9.42 16.47
CA VAL A 334 -13.90 -7.95 16.60
C VAL A 334 -13.09 -7.52 17.84
N GLU A 335 -13.28 -8.16 19.00
CA GLU A 335 -12.47 -7.87 20.18
C GLU A 335 -10.97 -8.13 19.92
N LYS A 336 -10.65 -9.20 19.20
CA LYS A 336 -9.27 -9.51 18.80
C LYS A 336 -8.72 -8.47 17.82
N GLU A 337 -9.51 -8.02 16.84
CA GLU A 337 -9.15 -6.98 15.88
C GLU A 337 -8.85 -5.65 16.59
N ILE A 338 -9.70 -5.21 17.52
CA ILE A 338 -9.48 -3.98 18.30
C ILE A 338 -8.15 -4.04 19.04
N ARG A 339 -7.88 -5.13 19.77
CA ARG A 339 -6.59 -5.28 20.48
C ARG A 339 -5.41 -5.28 19.53
N HIS A 340 -5.57 -5.84 18.33
CA HIS A 340 -4.54 -5.81 17.30
C HIS A 340 -4.25 -4.37 16.84
N ILE A 341 -5.28 -3.59 16.51
CA ILE A 341 -5.15 -2.17 16.12
C ILE A 341 -4.43 -1.38 17.23
N LEU A 342 -4.85 -1.53 18.49
CA LEU A 342 -4.22 -0.84 19.62
C LEU A 342 -2.75 -1.24 19.80
N LYS A 343 -2.43 -2.52 19.61
CA LYS A 343 -1.04 -3.00 19.68
C LYS A 343 -0.19 -2.42 18.55
N VAL A 344 -0.74 -2.29 17.36
CA VAL A 344 -0.06 -1.63 16.22
C VAL A 344 0.15 -0.16 16.54
N ARG A 345 -0.88 0.56 17.01
CA ARG A 345 -0.77 1.98 17.44
C ARG A 345 0.32 2.19 18.50
N ASN A 346 0.39 1.33 19.52
CA ASN A 346 1.43 1.42 20.55
C ASN A 346 2.83 1.28 19.95
N ARG A 347 3.03 0.36 18.99
CA ARG A 347 4.32 0.20 18.29
C ARG A 347 4.64 1.40 17.41
N GLU A 348 3.64 1.98 16.75
CA GLU A 348 3.80 3.19 15.93
C GLU A 348 4.21 4.41 16.79
N GLU A 349 3.71 4.53 18.02
CA GLU A 349 4.15 5.57 18.98
C GLU A 349 5.54 5.27 19.58
N GLU A 350 5.87 4.00 19.88
CA GLU A 350 7.18 3.61 20.40
C GLU A 350 8.30 3.78 19.35
N LYS A 351 8.01 3.43 18.09
CA LYS A 351 8.95 3.46 16.98
C LYS A 351 8.35 4.14 15.77
N LEU A 352 8.45 5.46 15.81
CA LEU A 352 7.99 6.34 14.74
C LEU A 352 8.98 6.34 13.57
N GLU A 353 8.48 6.06 12.38
CA GLU A 353 9.27 6.10 11.14
C GLU A 353 8.71 7.13 10.15
N LEU A 354 9.59 7.93 9.55
CA LEU A 354 9.23 8.93 8.54
C LEU A 354 9.53 8.42 7.13
N VAL A 355 8.55 8.55 6.23
CA VAL A 355 8.67 8.26 4.80
C VAL A 355 9.44 9.40 4.15
N ARG A 356 10.71 9.17 3.83
CA ARG A 356 11.54 10.12 3.10
C ARG A 356 11.31 9.96 1.59
N THR A 357 11.11 11.06 0.87
CA THR A 357 11.05 11.00 -0.60
C THR A 357 12.43 10.66 -1.18
N TYR A 358 12.46 10.23 -2.45
CA TYR A 358 13.69 9.85 -3.16
C TYR A 358 14.83 10.85 -3.01
N VAL A 359 14.53 12.15 -3.18
CA VAL A 359 15.50 13.24 -3.14
C VAL A 359 16.05 13.47 -1.73
N GLN A 360 15.25 13.17 -0.71
CA GLN A 360 15.63 13.35 0.70
C GLN A 360 16.38 12.13 1.23
N ALA A 361 16.00 10.92 0.82
CA ALA A 361 16.71 9.68 1.16
C ALA A 361 18.16 9.66 0.62
N ASP A 362 18.42 10.33 -0.51
CA ASP A 362 19.76 10.45 -1.10
C ASP A 362 20.71 11.39 -0.34
N ARG A 363 20.21 12.18 0.63
CA ARG A 363 21.04 13.02 1.51
C ARG A 363 21.75 12.22 2.59
N ASP A 364 21.08 11.17 3.05
CA ASP A 364 21.60 10.32 4.10
C ASP A 364 22.50 9.27 3.46
N GLN A 365 23.81 9.42 3.65
CA GLN A 365 24.82 8.59 3.00
C GLN A 365 24.59 7.10 3.32
N ALA A 366 24.18 6.77 4.55
CA ALA A 366 23.91 5.40 4.95
C ALA A 366 22.70 4.81 4.19
N LEU A 367 21.59 5.56 4.09
CA LEU A 367 20.42 5.12 3.33
C LEU A 367 20.71 5.01 1.83
N ARG A 368 21.49 5.97 1.28
CA ARG A 368 21.92 5.95 -0.12
C ARG A 368 22.74 4.69 -0.42
N GLU A 369 23.71 4.35 0.42
CA GLU A 369 24.54 3.17 0.26
C GLU A 369 23.74 1.87 0.37
N VAL A 370 22.86 1.74 1.37
CA VAL A 370 21.97 0.57 1.51
C VAL A 370 21.09 0.40 0.28
N ARG A 371 20.51 1.49 -0.22
CA ARG A 371 19.65 1.47 -1.42
C ARG A 371 20.43 1.10 -2.68
N LEU A 372 21.62 1.65 -2.87
CA LEU A 372 22.48 1.31 -4.00
C LEU A 372 22.88 -0.17 -3.97
N LYS A 373 23.18 -0.72 -2.78
CA LYS A 373 23.44 -2.15 -2.58
C LYS A 373 22.21 -3.00 -2.94
N LEU A 374 21.02 -2.64 -2.44
CA LEU A 374 19.78 -3.36 -2.75
C LEU A 374 19.46 -3.34 -4.26
N LYS A 375 19.65 -2.19 -4.91
CA LYS A 375 19.47 -2.04 -6.37
C LYS A 375 20.48 -2.87 -7.15
N ALA A 376 21.73 -2.93 -6.70
CA ALA A 376 22.76 -3.78 -7.29
C ALA A 376 22.42 -5.27 -7.14
N GLN A 377 21.97 -5.70 -5.95
CA GLN A 377 21.53 -7.07 -5.68
C GLN A 377 20.30 -7.45 -6.53
N GLY A 378 19.29 -6.58 -6.62
CA GLY A 378 18.11 -6.83 -7.45
C GLY A 378 18.43 -6.91 -8.93
N LYS A 379 19.38 -6.09 -9.42
CA LYS A 379 19.91 -6.23 -10.78
C LYS A 379 20.61 -7.58 -10.95
N ALA A 380 21.52 -7.94 -10.05
CA ALA A 380 22.23 -9.21 -10.09
C ALA A 380 21.27 -10.42 -10.08
N ALA A 381 20.24 -10.41 -9.24
CA ALA A 381 19.22 -11.46 -9.18
C ALA A 381 18.41 -11.59 -10.49
N ARG A 382 18.03 -10.46 -11.10
CA ARG A 382 17.36 -10.45 -12.42
C ARG A 382 18.27 -11.00 -13.52
N TYR A 383 19.57 -10.72 -13.46
CA TYR A 383 20.53 -11.27 -14.41
C TYR A 383 20.69 -12.78 -14.24
N LEU A 384 20.83 -13.27 -13.01
CA LEU A 384 20.88 -14.72 -12.72
C LEU A 384 19.62 -15.43 -13.25
N SER A 385 18.44 -14.89 -12.96
CA SER A 385 17.18 -15.46 -13.47
C SER A 385 17.09 -15.48 -14.99
N LYS A 386 17.54 -14.43 -15.69
CA LYS A 386 17.62 -14.43 -17.16
C LYS A 386 18.62 -15.46 -17.69
N GLN A 387 19.72 -15.68 -16.98
CA GLN A 387 20.74 -16.64 -17.36
C GLN A 387 20.25 -18.08 -17.20
N ASP A 388 19.53 -18.40 -16.12
CA ASP A 388 18.96 -19.74 -15.93
C ASP A 388 17.99 -20.08 -17.07
N ILE A 389 17.14 -19.12 -17.46
CA ILE A 389 16.21 -19.29 -18.59
C ILE A 389 16.94 -19.49 -19.93
N LEU A 390 17.97 -18.69 -20.22
CA LEU A 390 18.73 -18.80 -21.48
C LEU A 390 19.63 -20.03 -21.52
N ARG A 391 20.16 -20.44 -20.37
CA ARG A 391 20.94 -21.67 -20.21
C ARG A 391 20.04 -22.88 -20.48
N ASP A 392 18.87 -22.97 -19.84
CA ASP A 392 17.94 -24.09 -19.98
C ASP A 392 17.41 -24.26 -21.41
N TYR A 393 17.17 -23.17 -22.15
CA TYR A 393 16.68 -23.24 -23.53
C TYR A 393 17.76 -23.69 -24.54
N LEU A 394 19.02 -23.32 -24.30
CA LEU A 394 20.12 -23.59 -25.24
C LEU A 394 20.91 -24.87 -24.90
N GLU A 395 20.84 -25.37 -23.66
CA GLU A 395 21.58 -26.56 -23.19
C GLU A 395 21.35 -27.81 -24.06
N PRO A 396 20.13 -28.16 -24.49
CA PRO A 396 19.90 -29.32 -25.37
C PRO A 396 20.52 -29.16 -26.77
N PHE A 397 20.59 -27.92 -27.28
CA PHE A 397 21.19 -27.64 -28.59
C PHE A 397 22.72 -27.63 -28.53
N MET A 398 23.29 -27.15 -27.43
CA MET A 398 24.74 -27.13 -27.22
C MET A 398 25.32 -28.54 -27.12
N HIS A 399 24.65 -29.43 -26.38
CA HIS A 399 25.02 -30.85 -26.32
C HIS A 399 24.97 -31.53 -27.69
N ARG A 400 23.97 -31.20 -28.51
CA ARG A 400 23.83 -31.76 -29.86
C ARG A 400 24.95 -31.32 -30.81
N VAL A 401 25.45 -30.09 -30.65
CA VAL A 401 26.49 -29.51 -31.52
C VAL A 401 27.90 -29.72 -30.94
N GLY A 402 28.03 -30.30 -29.74
CA GLY A 402 29.33 -30.58 -29.09
C GLY A 402 30.03 -29.31 -28.60
N LEU A 403 29.27 -28.31 -28.16
CA LEU A 403 29.77 -27.00 -27.69
C LEU A 403 29.96 -26.95 -26.16
N ASP A 404 30.13 -28.11 -25.53
CA ASP A 404 30.00 -28.27 -24.07
C ASP A 404 31.24 -27.82 -23.30
N GLU A 405 32.42 -27.84 -23.92
CA GLU A 405 33.68 -27.70 -23.17
C GLU A 405 34.46 -26.39 -23.39
N ILE A 406 34.24 -25.60 -24.45
CA ILE A 406 35.18 -24.51 -24.79
C ILE A 406 34.52 -23.28 -25.44
N THR A 407 34.04 -22.32 -24.65
CA THR A 407 33.65 -20.99 -25.17
C THR A 407 34.89 -20.11 -25.40
N ASN A 408 35.68 -20.43 -26.43
CA ASN A 408 36.80 -19.58 -26.83
C ASN A 408 36.31 -18.54 -27.85
N LYS A 409 36.67 -17.26 -27.66
CA LYS A 409 36.58 -16.20 -28.69
C LYS A 409 37.10 -16.68 -30.05
N LYS A 410 38.06 -17.61 -30.05
CA LYS A 410 38.62 -18.26 -31.23
C LYS A 410 37.61 -19.11 -32.03
N GLN A 411 36.66 -19.79 -31.37
CA GLN A 411 35.62 -20.57 -32.05
C GLN A 411 34.59 -19.65 -32.73
N ALA A 412 34.13 -18.60 -32.03
CA ALA A 412 33.24 -17.61 -32.64
C ALA A 412 33.85 -16.99 -33.91
N VAL A 413 35.13 -16.60 -33.84
CA VAL A 413 35.88 -16.06 -35.00
C VAL A 413 36.08 -17.11 -36.11
N ARG A 414 36.17 -18.39 -35.76
CA ARG A 414 36.25 -19.48 -36.76
C ARG A 414 34.93 -19.62 -37.51
N GLU A 415 33.81 -19.59 -36.80
CA GLU A 415 32.46 -19.68 -37.38
C GLU A 415 32.16 -18.48 -38.28
N THR A 416 32.48 -17.25 -37.86
CA THR A 416 32.31 -16.06 -38.72
C THR A 416 33.15 -16.16 -40.00
N LYS A 417 34.37 -16.71 -39.90
CA LYS A 417 35.23 -16.93 -41.08
C LYS A 417 34.68 -18.02 -42.01
N ILE A 418 34.07 -19.08 -41.47
CA ILE A 418 33.40 -20.12 -42.28
C ILE A 418 32.22 -19.51 -43.03
N ILE A 419 31.42 -18.67 -42.37
CA ILE A 419 30.27 -17.96 -42.97
C ILE A 419 30.76 -17.04 -44.11
N GLU A 420 31.76 -16.19 -43.85
CA GLU A 420 32.32 -15.29 -44.85
C GLU A 420 32.89 -16.04 -46.07
N ASN A 421 33.62 -17.12 -45.85
CA ASN A 421 34.17 -17.94 -46.92
C ASN A 421 33.06 -18.64 -47.72
N SER A 422 32.04 -19.16 -47.04
CA SER A 422 30.90 -19.83 -47.68
C SER A 422 30.10 -18.84 -48.54
N GLN A 423 29.89 -17.62 -48.06
CA GLN A 423 29.24 -16.54 -48.81
C GLN A 423 30.03 -16.12 -50.06
N LYS A 424 31.36 -16.05 -49.96
CA LYS A 424 32.24 -15.78 -51.11
C LYS A 424 32.18 -16.90 -52.15
N MET A 425 32.31 -18.15 -51.71
CA MET A 425 32.20 -19.32 -52.59
C MET A 425 30.87 -19.36 -53.34
N TYR A 426 29.76 -19.07 -52.65
CA TYR A 426 28.45 -18.99 -53.28
C TYR A 426 28.36 -17.86 -54.29
N HIS A 427 28.91 -16.68 -53.98
CA HIS A 427 28.92 -15.55 -54.91
C HIS A 427 29.71 -15.86 -56.20
N GLU A 428 30.79 -16.63 -56.09
CA GLU A 428 31.62 -17.04 -57.21
C GLU A 428 31.00 -18.16 -58.06
N GLN A 429 30.22 -19.06 -57.45
CA GLN A 429 29.69 -20.27 -58.10
C GLN A 429 28.16 -20.26 -58.32
N PHE A 430 27.49 -19.14 -58.05
CA PHE A 430 26.01 -19.04 -58.06
C PHE A 430 25.38 -19.44 -59.41
N THR A 431 26.06 -19.20 -60.53
CA THR A 431 25.55 -19.49 -61.87
C THR A 431 25.68 -20.96 -62.28
N THR A 432 26.47 -21.76 -61.55
CA THR A 432 26.77 -23.16 -61.88
C THR A 432 26.11 -24.18 -60.96
N LEU A 433 25.45 -23.73 -59.89
CA LEU A 433 24.86 -24.60 -58.85
C LEU A 433 23.45 -25.08 -59.23
N SER A 434 23.19 -26.37 -59.01
CA SER A 434 21.84 -26.95 -59.14
C SER A 434 20.94 -26.54 -57.97
N SER A 435 19.62 -26.67 -58.15
CA SER A 435 18.64 -26.33 -57.09
C SER A 435 18.83 -27.13 -55.80
N ALA A 436 19.37 -28.36 -55.88
CA ALA A 436 19.63 -29.19 -54.71
C ALA A 436 20.86 -28.70 -53.92
N GLU A 437 21.94 -28.36 -54.62
CA GLU A 437 23.17 -27.84 -54.02
C GLU A 437 22.96 -26.46 -53.39
N VAL A 438 22.07 -25.63 -53.96
CA VAL A 438 21.66 -24.35 -53.35
C VAL A 438 20.92 -24.58 -52.02
N GLN A 439 20.10 -25.63 -51.92
CA GLN A 439 19.37 -25.93 -50.69
C GLN A 439 20.30 -26.49 -49.60
N GLU A 440 21.26 -27.34 -49.98
CA GLU A 440 22.30 -27.85 -49.08
C GLU A 440 23.17 -26.70 -48.57
N TYR A 441 23.62 -25.80 -49.44
CA TYR A 441 24.35 -24.60 -49.06
C TYR A 441 23.57 -23.72 -48.08
N LYS A 442 22.27 -23.48 -48.34
CA LYS A 442 21.41 -22.71 -47.41
C LYS A 442 21.32 -23.38 -46.05
N SER A 443 21.16 -24.71 -46.01
CA SER A 443 21.10 -25.46 -44.75
C SER A 443 22.42 -25.36 -43.96
N TYR A 444 23.55 -25.47 -44.66
CA TYR A 444 24.89 -25.35 -44.10
C TYR A 444 25.16 -23.95 -43.55
N LEU A 445 24.83 -22.91 -44.32
CA LEU A 445 24.99 -21.51 -43.90
C LEU A 445 24.10 -21.19 -42.70
N LEU A 446 22.84 -21.61 -42.70
CA LEU A 446 21.91 -21.40 -41.58
C LEU A 446 22.41 -22.06 -40.30
N GLN A 447 22.97 -23.26 -40.38
CA GLN A 447 23.56 -23.95 -39.22
C GLN A 447 24.73 -23.15 -38.64
N HIS A 448 25.68 -22.73 -39.48
CA HIS A 448 26.85 -21.97 -39.01
C HIS A 448 26.48 -20.56 -38.51
N MET A 449 25.52 -19.87 -39.15
CA MET A 449 24.98 -18.60 -38.67
C MET A 449 24.30 -18.73 -37.31
N PHE A 450 23.54 -19.81 -37.08
CA PHE A 450 22.91 -20.09 -35.80
C PHE A 450 23.95 -20.35 -34.69
N ILE A 451 24.98 -21.13 -35.00
CA ILE A 451 26.09 -21.39 -34.06
C ILE A 451 26.84 -20.09 -33.73
N ALA A 452 27.18 -19.28 -34.73
CA ALA A 452 27.84 -17.99 -34.52
C ALA A 452 27.00 -17.07 -33.62
N HIS A 453 25.69 -17.00 -33.85
CA HIS A 453 24.78 -16.20 -33.03
C HIS A 453 24.75 -16.64 -31.56
N ILE A 454 24.68 -17.95 -31.30
CA ILE A 454 24.74 -18.49 -29.93
C ILE A 454 26.07 -18.14 -29.25
N LEU A 455 27.19 -18.28 -29.97
CA LEU A 455 28.51 -17.97 -29.44
C LEU A 455 28.69 -16.48 -29.15
N GLU A 456 28.17 -15.60 -30.00
CA GLU A 456 28.16 -14.15 -29.78
C GLU A 456 27.34 -13.76 -28.56
N GLN A 457 26.11 -14.27 -28.42
CA GLN A 457 25.28 -14.02 -27.24
C GLN A 457 25.98 -14.50 -25.96
N ARG A 458 26.63 -15.67 -25.98
CA ARG A 458 27.43 -16.16 -24.84
C ARG A 458 28.59 -15.24 -24.52
N LEU A 459 29.31 -14.72 -25.52
CA LEU A 459 30.44 -13.81 -25.31
C LEU A 459 30.00 -12.46 -24.72
N VAL A 460 28.87 -11.92 -25.17
CA VAL A 460 28.28 -10.69 -24.60
C VAL A 460 27.89 -10.94 -23.14
N ASN A 461 27.18 -12.04 -22.86
CA ASN A 461 26.78 -12.40 -21.51
C ASN A 461 27.99 -12.61 -20.58
N LEU A 462 29.05 -13.28 -21.06
CA LEU A 462 30.28 -13.48 -20.28
C LEU A 462 30.99 -12.16 -19.98
N LYS A 463 31.03 -11.21 -20.93
CA LYS A 463 31.63 -9.88 -20.72
C LYS A 463 30.86 -9.06 -19.70
N GLU A 464 29.53 -9.10 -19.74
CA GLU A 464 28.68 -8.39 -18.79
C GLU A 464 28.75 -9.01 -17.39
N TYR A 465 28.95 -10.33 -17.30
CA TYR A 465 28.98 -11.06 -16.03
C TYR A 465 30.35 -11.14 -15.36
N ALA A 466 31.44 -11.07 -16.14
CA ALA A 466 32.80 -11.14 -15.61
C ALA A 466 33.04 -10.19 -14.41
N PRO A 467 32.61 -8.90 -14.44
CA PRO A 467 32.78 -8.00 -13.30
C PRO A 467 32.13 -8.52 -12.01
N PHE A 468 30.92 -9.10 -12.10
CA PHE A 468 30.22 -9.65 -10.92
C PHE A 468 30.92 -10.88 -10.36
N LYS A 469 31.41 -11.78 -11.21
CA LYS A 469 32.19 -12.95 -10.78
C LYS A 469 33.54 -12.57 -10.16
N TYR A 470 34.22 -11.57 -10.71
CA TYR A 470 35.42 -11.02 -10.10
C TYR A 470 35.13 -10.40 -8.75
N GLN A 471 34.01 -9.68 -8.62
CA GLN A 471 33.59 -9.10 -7.34
C GLN A 471 33.22 -10.16 -6.31
N GLU A 472 32.51 -11.22 -6.70
CA GLU A 472 32.20 -12.36 -5.81
C GLU A 472 33.46 -13.11 -5.36
N LEU A 473 34.40 -13.33 -6.28
CA LEU A 473 35.69 -13.95 -5.96
C LEU A 473 36.50 -13.06 -5.03
N TYR A 474 36.52 -11.74 -5.27
CA TYR A 474 37.14 -10.75 -4.39
C TYR A 474 36.52 -10.79 -2.98
N ASP A 475 35.19 -10.78 -2.88
CA ASP A 475 34.48 -10.88 -1.60
C ASP A 475 34.74 -12.21 -0.88
N ARG A 476 34.89 -13.31 -1.61
CA ARG A 476 35.27 -14.62 -1.04
C ARG A 476 36.72 -14.62 -0.56
N MET A 477 37.64 -14.04 -1.32
CA MET A 477 39.04 -13.90 -0.91
C MET A 477 39.19 -13.05 0.34
N LEU A 478 38.42 -11.95 0.45
CA LEU A 478 38.39 -11.10 1.65
C LEU A 478 37.84 -11.81 2.89
N LYS A 479 36.94 -12.79 2.71
CA LYS A 479 36.33 -13.54 3.82
C LYS A 479 37.12 -14.80 4.21
N ASP A 480 38.09 -15.22 3.42
CA ASP A 480 38.89 -16.40 3.72
C ASP A 480 40.00 -16.06 4.72
N LYS A 481 39.85 -16.58 5.94
CA LYS A 481 40.79 -16.37 7.07
C LYS A 481 42.22 -16.79 6.75
N ARG A 482 42.44 -17.66 5.76
CA ARG A 482 43.80 -18.09 5.34
C ARG A 482 44.55 -17.00 4.56
N LEU A 483 43.81 -16.07 3.95
CA LEU A 483 44.35 -15.01 3.11
C LEU A 483 44.54 -13.68 3.86
N GLU A 484 44.03 -13.57 5.10
CA GLU A 484 44.23 -12.39 5.98
C GLU A 484 45.68 -11.89 6.07
N PRO A 485 46.73 -12.73 6.16
CA PRO A 485 48.12 -12.24 6.24
C PRO A 485 48.65 -11.60 4.95
N PHE A 486 47.98 -11.81 3.82
CA PHE A 486 48.40 -11.39 2.48
C PHE A 486 47.54 -10.26 1.90
N LEU A 487 46.48 -9.87 2.60
CA LEU A 487 45.60 -8.76 2.26
C LEU A 487 46.11 -7.52 3.03
N ILE A 488 46.86 -6.65 2.33
CA ILE A 488 47.36 -5.36 2.86
C ILE A 488 46.28 -4.29 2.74
#